data_AF-A0A966XBP3-F1
#
_entry.id   AF-A0A966XBP3-F1
#
_cell.length_a   1.000
_cell.length_b   1.000
_cell.length_c   1.000
_cell.angle_alpha   90.00
_cell.angle_beta   90.00
_cell.angle_gamma   90.00
#
_symmetry.space_group_name_H-M   'P 1'
#
loop_
_entity.id
_entity.type
_entity.pdbx_description
1 polymer ?
#
loop_
_entity_poly.entity_id
_entity_poly.type
_entity_poly.pdbx_seq_one_letter_code
_entity_poly.pdbx_strand_id
1 'polypeptide(L)'
;MRYVKWIFRALFLGILIAFLHYTLPQTDIVRITNTYEKRVDFQGYEMFWADGARDAAGNLLNRDIFFIETFTAKGAPMVYRNEDTSWNWPPYFKFDTS
;
A
#
# COMPACT_ATOMS: atom_id res chain seq x y z
N MET A 1 -40.02 -0.92 -0.96
CA MET A 1 -38.92 0.07 -1.13
C MET A 1 -38.17 0.45 0.16
N ARG A 2 -38.78 0.37 1.35
CA ARG A 2 -38.08 0.69 2.63
C ARG A 2 -36.84 -0.20 2.84
N TYR A 3 -36.95 -1.51 2.70
CA TYR A 3 -35.83 -2.45 2.87
C TYR A 3 -34.72 -2.25 1.83
N VAL A 4 -35.08 -2.01 0.56
CA VAL A 4 -34.10 -1.73 -0.52
C VAL A 4 -33.25 -0.50 -0.18
N LYS A 5 -33.86 0.58 0.32
CA LYS A 5 -33.13 1.79 0.76
C LYS A 5 -32.17 1.50 1.91
N TRP A 6 -32.57 0.67 2.87
CA TRP A 6 -31.70 0.29 3.99
C TRP A 6 -30.55 -0.60 3.56
N ILE A 7 -30.80 -1.58 2.70
CA ILE A 7 -29.76 -2.46 2.14
C ILE A 7 -28.74 -1.64 1.35
N PHE A 8 -29.20 -0.71 0.50
CA PHE A 8 -28.29 0.16 -0.25
C PHE A 8 -27.40 1.01 0.67
N ARG A 9 -27.99 1.63 1.71
CA ARG A 9 -27.24 2.41 2.71
C ARG A 9 -26.22 1.55 3.47
N ALA A 10 -26.61 0.34 3.87
CA ALA A 10 -25.73 -0.58 4.58
C ALA A 10 -24.56 -1.04 3.69
N LEU A 11 -24.82 -1.35 2.42
CA LEU A 11 -23.78 -1.70 1.45
C LEU A 11 -22.82 -0.53 1.22
N PHE A 12 -23.35 0.67 0.97
CA PHE A 12 -22.53 1.87 0.79
C PHE A 12 -21.64 2.12 2.02
N LEU A 13 -22.22 2.09 3.22
CA LEU A 13 -21.47 2.30 4.46
C LEU A 13 -20.45 1.18 4.71
N GLY A 14 -20.79 -0.07 4.39
CA GLY A 14 -19.88 -1.22 4.49
C GLY A 14 -18.66 -1.07 3.59
N ILE A 15 -18.86 -0.63 2.34
CA ILE A 15 -17.77 -0.34 1.40
C ILE A 15 -16.90 0.81 1.92
N LEU A 16 -17.52 1.89 2.41
CA LEU A 16 -16.79 3.03 2.96
C LEU A 16 -15.94 2.65 4.19
N ILE A 17 -16.49 1.86 5.11
CA ILE A 17 -15.77 1.37 6.29
C ILE A 17 -14.62 0.46 5.87
N ALA A 18 -14.84 -0.47 4.93
CA ALA A 18 -13.79 -1.36 4.44
C ALA A 18 -12.66 -0.58 3.76
N PHE A 19 -13.00 0.45 2.97
CA PHE A 19 -12.05 1.36 2.33
C PHE A 19 -11.21 2.11 3.35
N LEU A 20 -11.83 2.68 4.38
CA LEU A 20 -11.12 3.40 5.45
C LEU A 20 -10.26 2.45 6.29
N HIS A 21 -10.76 1.26 6.60
CA HIS A 21 -10.00 0.24 7.31
C HIS A 21 -8.74 -0.18 6.54
N TYR A 22 -8.82 -0.23 5.21
CA TYR A 22 -7.67 -0.59 4.37
C TYR A 22 -6.66 0.56 4.20
N THR A 23 -7.12 1.82 4.15
CA THR A 23 -6.27 2.97 3.80
C THR A 23 -5.73 3.75 4.97
N LEU A 24 -6.43 3.78 6.11
CA LEU A 24 -6.00 4.59 7.23
C LEU A 24 -4.71 4.04 7.84
N PRO A 25 -3.79 4.92 8.29
CA PRO A 25 -2.56 4.50 8.95
C PRO A 25 -2.85 3.62 10.18
N GLN A 26 -2.08 2.53 10.30
CA GLN A 26 -2.13 1.61 11.44
C GLN A 26 -0.72 1.42 12.01
N THR A 27 -0.66 0.95 13.25
CA THR A 27 0.62 0.61 13.91
C THR A 27 0.75 -0.89 14.00
N ASP A 28 1.82 -1.41 13.39
CA ASP A 28 2.17 -2.83 13.45
C ASP A 28 3.36 -3.06 14.38
N ILE A 29 3.23 -4.06 15.26
CA ILE A 29 4.34 -4.50 16.13
C ILE A 29 4.94 -5.76 15.51
N VAL A 30 6.13 -5.59 14.94
CA VAL A 30 6.82 -6.62 14.16
C VAL A 30 8.28 -6.74 14.58
N ARG A 31 8.86 -7.92 14.33
CA ARG A 31 10.29 -8.17 14.48
C ARG A 31 10.95 -8.15 13.12
N ILE A 32 11.95 -7.30 12.95
CA ILE A 32 12.76 -7.24 11.73
C ILE A 32 13.68 -8.47 11.69
N THR A 33 13.71 -9.15 10.54
CA THR A 33 14.60 -10.30 10.30
C THR A 33 15.71 -9.99 9.33
N ASN A 34 15.44 -9.15 8.33
CA ASN A 34 16.41 -8.82 7.30
C ASN A 34 16.05 -7.48 6.65
N THR A 35 17.03 -6.88 6.01
CA THR A 35 16.88 -5.70 5.17
C THR A 35 17.75 -5.87 3.93
N TYR A 36 17.20 -5.62 2.75
CA TYR A 36 17.96 -5.72 1.52
C TYR A 36 17.41 -4.79 0.45
N GLU A 37 18.24 -4.54 -0.55
CA GLU A 37 17.88 -3.78 -1.73
C GLU A 37 17.70 -4.74 -2.90
N LYS A 38 16.66 -4.52 -3.70
CA LYS A 38 16.42 -5.29 -4.91
C LYS A 38 15.97 -4.37 -6.03
N ARG A 39 16.59 -4.57 -7.19
CA ARG A 39 16.19 -3.92 -8.43
C ARG A 39 14.88 -4.50 -8.96
N VAL A 40 13.87 -3.66 -9.19
CA VAL A 40 12.51 -4.07 -9.58
C VAL A 40 12.11 -3.43 -10.90
N ASP A 41 11.86 -4.28 -11.90
CA ASP A 41 11.15 -3.88 -13.11
C ASP A 41 9.66 -3.78 -12.80
N PHE A 42 9.07 -2.60 -13.01
CA PHE A 42 7.65 -2.39 -12.74
C PHE A 42 6.79 -3.14 -13.77
N GLN A 43 6.21 -4.26 -13.35
CA GLN A 43 5.24 -4.99 -14.17
C GLN A 43 3.91 -5.06 -13.42
N GLY A 44 2.91 -4.33 -13.93
CA GLY A 44 1.54 -4.33 -13.39
C GLY A 44 1.33 -3.44 -12.15
N TYR A 45 0.05 -3.12 -11.93
CA TYR A 45 -0.49 -2.33 -10.82
C TYR A 45 0.34 -1.10 -10.40
N GLU A 46 0.57 -0.20 -11.37
CA GLU A 46 1.35 1.05 -11.21
C GLU A 46 0.91 1.91 -10.01
N MET A 47 -0.36 1.80 -9.62
CA MET A 47 -0.95 2.54 -8.51
C MET A 47 -0.38 2.19 -7.11
N PHE A 48 0.32 1.06 -6.94
CA PHE A 48 0.90 0.61 -5.66
C PHE A 48 2.39 0.93 -5.49
N TRP A 49 2.90 1.85 -6.32
CA TRP A 49 4.28 2.33 -6.26
C TRP A 49 4.28 3.82 -5.94
N ALA A 50 5.35 4.30 -5.30
CA ALA A 50 5.41 5.69 -4.86
C ALA A 50 5.45 6.68 -6.02
N ASP A 51 6.01 6.25 -7.16
CA ASP A 51 6.16 7.01 -8.38
C ASP A 51 5.75 6.16 -9.61
N GLY A 52 5.46 6.82 -10.73
CA GLY A 52 5.01 6.17 -11.95
C GLY A 52 5.99 5.11 -12.45
N ALA A 53 5.46 4.01 -13.00
CA ALA A 53 6.25 2.91 -13.54
C ALA A 53 6.91 3.23 -14.89
N ARG A 54 6.65 4.41 -15.46
CA ARG A 54 7.04 4.78 -16.83
C ARG A 54 7.61 6.20 -16.91
N ASP A 55 8.55 6.39 -17.82
CA ASP A 55 9.04 7.73 -18.18
C ASP A 55 8.05 8.48 -19.10
N ALA A 56 8.40 9.72 -19.46
CA ALA A 56 7.60 10.54 -20.37
C ALA A 56 7.49 9.95 -21.80
N ALA A 57 8.38 9.04 -22.18
CA ALA A 57 8.37 8.34 -23.46
C ALA A 57 7.62 6.99 -23.39
N GLY A 58 7.09 6.60 -22.22
CA GLY A 58 6.33 5.38 -21.99
C GLY A 58 7.18 4.13 -21.73
N ASN A 59 8.51 4.27 -21.59
CA ASN A 59 9.41 3.16 -21.27
C ASN A 59 9.22 2.74 -19.81
N LEU A 60 9.28 1.44 -19.55
CA LEU A 60 9.27 0.93 -18.18
C LEU A 60 10.53 1.41 -17.44
N LEU A 61 10.30 2.04 -16.30
CA LEU A 61 11.34 2.38 -15.36
C LEU A 61 11.72 1.15 -14.55
N ASN A 62 12.92 1.19 -14.02
CA ASN A 62 13.39 0.24 -13.04
C ASN A 62 14.11 1.05 -11.95
N ARG A 63 13.84 0.74 -10.69
CA ARG A 63 14.48 1.39 -9.55
C ARG A 63 14.84 0.36 -8.49
N ASP A 64 15.81 0.73 -7.68
CA ASP A 64 16.22 -0.09 -6.56
C ASP A 64 15.33 0.21 -5.37
N ILE A 65 14.74 -0.83 -4.81
CA ILE A 65 13.73 -0.74 -3.75
C ILE A 65 14.33 -1.36 -2.49
N PHE A 66 14.19 -0.64 -1.38
CA PHE A 66 14.62 -1.11 -0.09
C PHE A 66 13.49 -1.89 0.59
N PHE A 67 13.77 -3.15 0.93
CA PHE A 67 12.84 -4.07 1.57
C PHE A 67 13.25 -4.29 3.02
N ILE A 68 12.25 -4.31 3.90
CA ILE A 68 12.39 -4.70 5.30
C ILE A 68 11.54 -5.94 5.52
N GLU A 69 12.17 -7.08 5.72
CA GLU A 69 11.49 -8.33 6.04
C GLU A 69 11.22 -8.41 7.53
N THR A 70 9.98 -8.72 7.87
CA THR A 70 9.54 -8.79 9.24
C THR A 70 8.63 -9.99 9.49
N PHE A 71 8.49 -10.33 10.75
CA PHE A 71 7.49 -11.26 11.24
C PHE A 71 6.67 -10.60 12.34
N THR A 72 5.35 -10.75 12.25
CA THR A 72 4.43 -10.36 13.33
C THR A 72 4.67 -11.19 14.58
N ALA A 73 4.14 -10.74 15.73
CA ALA A 73 4.17 -11.52 16.97
C ALA A 73 3.53 -12.92 16.83
N LYS A 74 2.63 -13.11 15.86
CA LYS A 74 1.99 -14.40 15.53
C LYS A 74 2.80 -15.25 14.55
N GLY A 75 3.97 -14.78 14.11
CA GLY A 75 4.84 -15.49 13.16
C GLY A 75 4.40 -15.40 11.70
N ALA A 76 3.44 -14.53 11.35
CA ALA A 76 3.12 -14.26 9.95
C ALA A 76 4.16 -13.31 9.33
N PRO A 77 4.70 -13.60 8.13
CA PRO A 77 5.65 -12.73 7.46
C PRO A 77 4.97 -11.46 6.94
N MET A 78 5.68 -10.35 6.99
CA MET A 78 5.25 -9.06 6.43
C MET A 78 6.47 -8.30 5.90
N VAL A 79 6.38 -7.76 4.69
CA VAL A 79 7.50 -7.09 4.02
C VAL A 79 7.11 -5.66 3.70
N TYR A 80 7.90 -4.71 4.18
CA TYR A 80 7.70 -3.28 3.93
C TYR A 80 8.69 -2.77 2.90
N ARG A 81 8.29 -1.72 2.18
CA ARG A 81 9.08 -1.08 1.12
C ARG A 81 9.16 0.42 1.38
N ASN A 82 10.23 1.05 0.92
CA ASN A 82 10.29 2.52 0.82
C ASN A 82 9.25 3.10 -0.16
N GLU A 83 8.70 2.27 -1.04
CA GLU A 83 7.64 2.63 -2.00
C GLU A 83 6.23 2.65 -1.39
N ASP A 84 6.05 2.13 -0.17
CA ASP A 84 4.73 2.10 0.50
C ASP A 84 4.34 3.45 1.12
N THR A 85 5.15 4.50 0.90
CA THR A 85 4.95 5.84 1.46
C THR A 85 4.90 6.88 0.35
N SER A 86 3.69 7.22 -0.13
CA SER A 86 3.48 8.26 -1.13
C SER A 86 2.02 8.74 -1.16
N TRP A 87 1.74 9.70 -2.04
CA TRP A 87 0.40 10.14 -2.43
C TRP A 87 -0.36 9.10 -3.27
N ASN A 88 0.36 8.10 -3.81
CA ASN A 88 -0.24 6.96 -4.51
C ASN A 88 -0.90 5.98 -3.53
N TRP A 89 -1.52 4.92 -4.05
CA TRP A 89 -2.40 4.05 -3.26
C TRP A 89 -1.64 2.86 -2.63
N PRO A 90 -1.90 2.50 -1.36
CA PRO A 90 -2.76 3.18 -0.41
C PRO A 90 -2.14 4.51 0.06
N PRO A 91 -2.96 5.58 0.21
CA PRO A 91 -2.44 6.90 0.56
C PRO A 91 -1.83 6.86 1.96
N TYR A 92 -0.51 6.91 2.03
CA TYR A 92 0.24 6.95 3.27
C TYR A 92 0.94 8.31 3.35
N PHE A 93 0.22 9.25 3.98
CA PHE A 93 0.61 10.65 4.11
C PHE A 93 1.80 10.86 5.06
N LYS A 94 2.99 10.40 4.65
CA LYS A 94 4.25 10.67 5.35
C LYS A 94 4.79 12.02 4.88
N PHE A 95 4.47 13.08 5.63
CA PHE A 95 4.76 14.47 5.25
C PHE A 95 6.22 14.91 5.45
N ASP A 96 7.09 14.04 5.96
CA ASP A 96 8.43 14.42 6.42
C ASP A 96 9.58 13.85 5.57
N THR A 97 9.35 13.56 4.29
CA THR A 97 10.43 13.19 3.36
C THR A 97 10.75 14.38 2.46
N SER A 98 11.68 15.23 2.91
CA SER A 98 12.29 16.32 2.14
C SER A 98 13.57 15.88 1.46
#